data_AF-A0A8X6FSH8-F1
#
_entry.id   AF-A0A8X6FSH8-F1
#
_cell.length_a   1.000
_cell.length_b   1.000
_cell.length_c   1.000
_cell.angle_alpha   90.00
_cell.angle_beta   90.00
_cell.angle_gamma   90.00
#
_symmetry.space_group_name_H-M   'P 1'
#
loop_
_entity.id
_entity.type
_entity.pdbx_description
1 polymer ?
#
loop_
_entity_poly.entity_id
_entity_poly.type
_entity_poly.pdbx_seq_one_letter_code
_entity_poly.pdbx_strand_id
1 'polypeptide(L)'
;MSKRKENFQLECVPVHQNKYAQKVTSGGVELKNLSVEFAPRHAIKQIPLLEEYHFVPYHEENILSKSNKKTLIKYIDVCSSIAKMTLELLGKNGDEISSILKGSQLADYLSTTSYLESQADSHILLKSLCAIMDAVTDTDFTRHVESYVDRYLLERDLDVLSKTLVQEIPLRGVLDIVLENIVPKKLKVAEVSNSSQPLCAKIIEVIQTNCLSANYSVAHSSLDLLDRGCLPSEMVDVFSWVPGSSLSFKDIDLFVMKYLNSSKEDHARLLRAASATIKDGGFIIVLEKTRLVPAEMFLSTIRKTTLPMLSEPDLEQTFKELKLRVICKKSDSLTSTLYLLRKVPVASYQDAVIPIEVGKYEKWVTELKEQIVEVISQPIKSKRIWLVSEGTNCSGVIGLVNCLRLEPGGSSIRCVFISEEVSTLPKFNTQTQFYEEILAKDLTMNIFKTNSWGSYRHFEMSEGTQSIEMEHAYLNLLTRGNLSSLTWIDSPLKYVTQSSDTLLCHVYYAPLNFKDVMLATGKLSQSE
;
A
#
# COMPACT_ATOMS: atom_id res chain seq x y z
N MET A 1 16.97 52.28 24.20
CA MET A 1 18.41 52.57 23.97
C MET A 1 19.06 51.34 23.38
N SER A 2 20.00 51.59 22.47
CA SER A 2 20.56 50.70 21.44
C SER A 2 21.09 49.33 21.91
N LYS A 3 20.82 48.30 21.08
CA LYS A 3 21.45 46.98 21.07
C LYS A 3 22.95 47.11 20.78
N ARG A 4 23.83 46.64 21.66
CA ARG A 4 25.19 46.24 21.26
C ARG A 4 25.13 44.79 20.76
N LYS A 5 24.99 44.63 19.44
CA LYS A 5 25.46 43.42 18.75
C LYS A 5 26.99 43.50 18.76
N GLU A 6 27.65 42.63 19.50
CA GLU A 6 29.07 42.37 19.27
C GLU A 6 29.18 41.61 17.95
N ASN A 7 29.61 42.33 16.90
CA ASN A 7 30.08 41.70 15.67
C ASN A 7 31.41 41.01 15.98
N PHE A 8 31.39 39.72 16.27
CA PHE A 8 32.57 38.89 16.02
C PHE A 8 32.72 38.74 14.50
N GLN A 9 33.41 39.68 13.86
CA GLN A 9 34.07 39.39 12.60
C GLN A 9 35.21 38.42 12.94
N LEU A 10 34.99 37.12 12.72
CA LEU A 10 36.10 36.20 12.54
C LEU A 10 36.94 36.76 11.38
N GLU A 11 38.12 37.29 11.67
CA GLU A 11 39.12 37.55 10.64
C GLU A 11 39.41 36.21 9.97
N CYS A 12 38.83 36.01 8.77
CA CYS A 12 39.07 34.81 7.99
C CYS A 12 40.57 34.74 7.67
N VAL A 13 41.26 33.80 8.29
CA VAL A 13 42.67 33.58 8.02
C VAL A 13 42.80 33.06 6.59
N PRO A 14 43.55 33.74 5.70
CA PRO A 14 43.62 33.35 4.30
C PRO A 14 44.22 31.94 4.17
N VAL A 15 43.63 31.15 3.28
CA VAL A 15 44.13 29.82 2.91
C VAL A 15 44.88 29.96 1.60
N HIS A 16 46.17 29.63 1.62
CA HIS A 16 47.00 29.61 0.42
C HIS A 16 47.22 28.16 -0.03
N GLN A 17 46.79 27.83 -1.24
CA GLN A 17 47.00 26.53 -1.87
C GLN A 17 48.03 26.65 -2.99
N ASN A 18 49.12 25.89 -2.89
CA ASN A 18 50.07 25.70 -3.98
C ASN A 18 49.88 24.28 -4.54
N LYS A 19 49.23 24.19 -5.71
CA LYS A 19 48.92 22.91 -6.37
C LYS A 19 50.15 22.15 -6.85
N TYR A 20 51.19 22.86 -7.31
CA TYR A 20 52.42 22.23 -7.81
C TYR A 20 53.28 21.64 -6.70
N ALA A 21 53.23 22.25 -5.51
CA ALA A 21 53.96 21.79 -4.34
C ALA A 21 53.10 20.94 -3.37
N GLN A 22 51.86 20.58 -3.76
CA GLN A 22 50.87 19.86 -2.93
C GLN A 22 50.79 20.39 -1.49
N LYS A 23 50.71 21.72 -1.35
CA LYS A 23 50.83 22.41 -0.06
C LYS A 23 49.64 23.31 0.18
N VAL A 24 49.08 23.26 1.39
CA VAL A 24 48.04 24.17 1.89
C VAL A 24 48.53 24.81 3.17
N THR A 25 48.48 26.13 3.26
CA THR A 25 48.89 26.89 4.45
C THR A 25 47.83 27.89 4.88
N SER A 26 47.56 27.94 6.18
CA SER A 26 46.71 28.97 6.80
C SER A 26 47.05 29.11 8.28
N GLY A 27 47.12 30.33 8.80
CA GLY A 27 47.14 30.59 10.26
C GLY A 27 48.23 29.91 11.07
N GLY A 28 49.42 29.71 10.48
CA GLY A 28 50.53 29.01 11.14
C GLY A 28 50.53 27.49 10.97
N VAL A 29 49.54 26.92 10.26
CA VAL A 29 49.49 25.50 9.90
C VAL A 29 49.94 25.32 8.45
N GLU A 30 50.85 24.39 8.23
CA GLU A 30 51.32 23.95 6.91
C GLU A 30 51.01 22.46 6.72
N LEU A 31 50.17 22.14 5.74
CA LEU A 31 49.86 20.79 5.30
C LEU A 31 50.60 20.54 3.98
N LYS A 32 51.44 19.51 3.91
CA LYS A 32 52.17 19.08 2.71
C LYS A 32 51.81 17.64 2.38
N ASN A 33 51.72 17.32 1.09
CA ASN A 33 51.50 15.98 0.57
C ASN A 33 50.22 15.32 1.14
N LEU A 34 49.14 16.09 1.21
CA LEU A 34 47.86 15.60 1.71
C LEU A 34 47.27 14.62 0.68
N SER A 35 47.41 13.32 0.91
CA SER A 35 46.70 12.29 0.16
C SER A 35 45.33 12.08 0.80
N VAL A 36 44.27 12.29 0.01
CA VAL A 36 42.91 11.96 0.44
C VAL A 36 42.62 10.56 -0.09
N GLU A 37 43.03 9.53 0.64
CA GLU A 37 42.50 8.20 0.37
C GLU A 37 41.06 8.17 0.86
N PHE A 38 40.11 7.97 -0.06
CA PHE A 38 38.76 7.57 0.36
C PHE A 38 38.92 6.28 1.15
N ALA A 39 38.55 6.31 2.45
CA ALA A 39 38.50 5.11 3.26
C ALA A 39 37.77 4.03 2.43
N PRO A 40 38.34 2.83 2.26
CA PRO A 40 37.71 1.79 1.47
C PRO A 40 36.33 1.57 2.07
N ARG A 41 35.30 1.99 1.33
CA ARG A 41 33.92 1.67 1.71
C ARG A 41 33.90 0.15 1.72
N HIS A 42 33.88 -0.45 2.89
CA HIS A 42 33.58 -1.86 3.00
C HIS A 42 32.31 -2.05 2.18
N ALA A 43 32.42 -2.83 1.11
CA ALA A 43 31.30 -3.18 0.25
C ALA A 43 30.42 -4.17 1.04
N ILE A 44 29.86 -3.69 2.15
CA ILE A 44 28.69 -4.31 2.73
C ILE A 44 27.62 -4.06 1.67
N LYS A 45 27.40 -5.06 0.81
CA LYS A 45 26.26 -5.14 -0.11
C LYS A 45 24.96 -5.31 0.68
N GLN A 46 24.72 -4.48 1.71
CA GLN A 46 23.39 -4.35 2.27
C GLN A 46 22.62 -3.49 1.28
N ILE A 47 21.71 -4.12 0.56
CA ILE A 47 20.74 -3.43 -0.27
C ILE A 47 19.80 -2.74 0.72
N PRO A 48 19.76 -1.40 0.76
CA PRO A 48 18.85 -0.70 1.65
C PRO A 48 17.42 -0.95 1.20
N LEU A 49 16.49 -1.09 2.15
CA LEU A 49 15.07 -0.96 1.86
C LEU A 49 14.79 0.50 1.51
N LEU A 50 14.35 0.75 0.27
CA LEU A 50 14.01 2.09 -0.22
C LEU A 50 12.49 2.24 -0.16
N GLU A 51 12.03 3.27 0.54
CA GLU A 51 10.60 3.54 0.69
C GLU A 51 10.30 5.01 0.47
N GLU A 52 9.13 5.27 -0.12
CA GLU A 52 8.57 6.60 -0.20
C GLU A 52 7.55 6.81 0.93
N TYR A 53 7.46 8.05 1.42
CA TYR A 53 6.57 8.42 2.52
C TYR A 53 5.51 9.43 2.05
N HIS A 54 4.30 8.95 1.83
CA HIS A 54 3.22 9.74 1.22
C HIS A 54 1.96 9.77 2.07
N PHE A 55 1.16 10.81 1.89
CA PHE A 55 -0.17 10.89 2.50
C PHE A 55 -1.13 9.93 1.80
N VAL A 56 -1.84 9.12 2.58
CA VAL A 56 -2.81 8.14 2.11
C VAL A 56 -4.18 8.42 2.74
N PRO A 57 -5.22 8.76 1.95
CA PRO A 57 -6.58 8.92 2.45
C PRO A 57 -7.12 7.62 3.06
N TYR A 58 -7.95 7.71 4.11
CA TYR A 58 -8.59 6.52 4.66
C TYR A 58 -9.65 5.93 3.72
N HIS A 59 -10.27 6.76 2.89
CA HIS A 59 -11.27 6.32 1.93
C HIS A 59 -10.82 6.68 0.52
N GLU A 60 -10.66 5.66 -0.33
CA GLU A 60 -10.26 5.81 -1.73
C GLU A 60 -11.12 4.91 -2.61
N GLU A 61 -11.86 5.51 -3.55
CA GLU A 61 -12.72 4.75 -4.47
C GLU A 61 -11.99 4.23 -5.72
N ASN A 62 -10.85 4.82 -6.08
CA ASN A 62 -10.11 4.49 -7.29
C ASN A 62 -8.61 4.41 -6.99
N ILE A 63 -8.21 3.36 -6.27
CA ILE A 63 -6.83 3.18 -5.81
C ILE A 63 -5.84 2.76 -6.92
N LEU A 64 -6.36 2.28 -8.05
CA LEU A 64 -5.53 1.79 -9.14
C LEU A 64 -4.78 2.92 -9.85
N SER A 65 -3.51 2.68 -10.16
CA SER A 65 -2.76 3.52 -11.10
C SER A 65 -3.44 3.54 -12.48
N LYS A 66 -3.25 4.63 -13.23
CA LYS A 66 -3.84 4.77 -14.57
C LYS A 66 -3.46 3.63 -15.51
N SER A 67 -2.21 3.15 -15.43
CA SER A 67 -1.71 2.02 -16.23
C SER A 67 -2.38 0.71 -15.82
N ASN A 68 -2.40 0.38 -14.53
CA ASN A 68 -3.02 -0.86 -14.04
C ASN A 68 -4.51 -0.91 -14.37
N LYS A 69 -5.22 0.21 -14.17
CA LYS A 69 -6.63 0.34 -14.54
C LYS A 69 -6.86 0.09 -16.03
N LYS A 70 -6.03 0.66 -16.90
CA LYS A 70 -6.12 0.44 -18.35
C LYS A 70 -5.89 -1.01 -18.74
N THR A 71 -4.90 -1.67 -18.13
CA THR A 71 -4.62 -3.10 -18.39
C THR A 71 -5.78 -3.98 -17.96
N LEU A 72 -6.36 -3.73 -16.79
CA LEU A 72 -7.49 -4.50 -16.29
C LEU A 72 -8.77 -4.28 -17.11
N ILE A 73 -9.06 -3.04 -17.53
CA ILE A 73 -10.18 -2.76 -18.41
C ILE A 73 -10.03 -3.54 -19.72
N LYS A 74 -8.84 -3.55 -20.33
CA LYS A 74 -8.58 -4.37 -21.53
C LYS A 74 -8.85 -5.86 -21.28
N TYR A 75 -8.42 -6.40 -20.14
CA TYR A 75 -8.70 -7.79 -19.78
C TYR A 75 -10.22 -8.06 -19.66
N ILE A 76 -10.96 -7.14 -19.03
CA ILE A 76 -12.42 -7.22 -18.91
C ILE A 76 -13.09 -7.17 -20.29
N ASP A 77 -12.61 -6.31 -21.18
CA ASP A 77 -13.14 -6.16 -22.53
C ASP A 77 -12.88 -7.43 -23.38
N VAL A 78 -11.70 -8.05 -23.24
CA VAL A 78 -11.37 -9.34 -23.88
C VAL A 78 -12.30 -10.44 -23.37
N CYS A 79 -12.48 -10.56 -22.06
CA CYS A 79 -13.41 -11.54 -21.48
C CYS A 79 -14.84 -11.31 -21.98
N SER A 80 -15.26 -10.04 -22.09
CA SER A 80 -16.58 -9.67 -22.60
C SER A 80 -16.75 -10.03 -24.07
N SER A 81 -15.69 -9.89 -24.90
CA SER A 81 -15.68 -10.35 -26.29
C SER A 81 -15.89 -11.85 -26.42
N ILE A 82 -15.20 -12.67 -25.61
CA ILE A 82 -15.39 -14.14 -25.64
C ILE A 82 -16.79 -14.53 -25.16
N ALA A 83 -17.30 -13.89 -24.10
CA ALA A 83 -18.67 -14.11 -23.62
C ALA A 83 -19.71 -13.77 -24.70
N LYS A 84 -19.51 -12.67 -25.43
CA LYS A 84 -20.37 -12.27 -26.56
C LYS A 84 -20.34 -13.31 -27.68
N MET A 85 -19.16 -13.73 -28.13
CA MET A 85 -19.02 -14.76 -29.17
C MET A 85 -19.73 -16.05 -28.78
N THR A 86 -19.62 -16.45 -27.51
CA THR A 86 -20.32 -17.62 -26.98
C THR A 86 -21.84 -17.49 -27.05
N LEU A 87 -22.39 -16.32 -26.71
CA LEU A 87 -23.83 -16.05 -26.82
C LEU A 87 -24.32 -16.07 -28.28
N GLU A 88 -23.52 -15.53 -29.21
CA GLU A 88 -23.81 -15.57 -30.65
C GLU A 88 -23.85 -17.01 -31.17
N LEU A 89 -22.91 -17.86 -30.74
CA LEU A 89 -22.90 -19.30 -31.07
C LEU A 89 -24.12 -20.04 -30.50
N LEU A 90 -24.63 -19.61 -29.35
CA LEU A 90 -25.86 -20.13 -28.74
C LEU A 90 -27.14 -19.59 -29.40
N GLY A 91 -27.02 -18.77 -30.46
CA GLY A 91 -28.15 -18.24 -31.22
C GLY A 91 -28.89 -17.09 -30.53
N LYS A 92 -28.26 -16.40 -29.56
CA LYS A 92 -28.85 -15.24 -28.90
C LYS A 92 -28.84 -14.02 -29.81
N ASN A 93 -29.92 -13.26 -29.80
CA ASN A 93 -30.04 -12.04 -30.60
C ASN A 93 -29.35 -10.84 -29.92
N GLY A 94 -29.20 -9.73 -30.65
CA GLY A 94 -28.49 -8.54 -30.16
C GLY A 94 -29.09 -7.94 -28.88
N ASP A 95 -30.41 -7.97 -28.74
CA ASP A 95 -31.11 -7.43 -27.55
C ASP A 95 -30.83 -8.29 -26.33
N GLU A 96 -30.91 -9.63 -26.45
CA GLU A 96 -30.57 -10.58 -25.39
C GLU A 96 -29.10 -10.42 -24.95
N ILE A 97 -28.18 -10.30 -25.91
CA ILE A 97 -26.75 -10.10 -25.63
C ILE A 97 -26.53 -8.79 -24.86
N SER A 98 -27.15 -7.69 -25.31
CA SER A 98 -27.01 -6.38 -24.66
C SER A 98 -27.55 -6.35 -23.23
N SER A 99 -28.60 -7.16 -22.96
CA SER A 99 -29.15 -7.31 -21.62
C SER A 99 -28.21 -8.06 -20.67
N ILE A 100 -27.52 -9.09 -21.17
CA ILE A 100 -26.60 -9.93 -20.37
C ILE A 100 -25.28 -9.22 -20.13
N LEU A 101 -24.71 -8.61 -21.17
CA LEU A 101 -23.42 -7.92 -21.15
C LEU A 101 -23.59 -6.41 -20.99
N LYS A 102 -24.55 -5.98 -20.17
CA LYS A 102 -24.85 -4.55 -20.00
C LYS A 102 -23.60 -3.79 -19.53
N GLY A 103 -23.23 -2.75 -20.27
CA GLY A 103 -22.08 -1.91 -19.96
C GLY A 103 -20.72 -2.48 -20.40
N SER A 104 -20.69 -3.59 -21.15
CA SER A 104 -19.45 -4.11 -21.73
C SER A 104 -18.90 -3.20 -22.83
N GLN A 105 -17.59 -3.00 -22.84
CA GLN A 105 -16.85 -2.64 -24.05
C GLN A 105 -16.22 -3.91 -24.62
N LEU A 106 -15.98 -3.92 -25.93
CA LEU A 106 -15.40 -5.06 -26.62
C LEU A 106 -13.96 -4.73 -26.99
N ALA A 107 -13.06 -5.68 -26.74
CA ALA A 107 -11.68 -5.56 -27.14
C ALA A 107 -11.54 -5.66 -28.67
N ASP A 108 -10.53 -4.98 -29.21
CA ASP A 108 -10.14 -5.18 -30.60
C ASP A 108 -9.58 -6.60 -30.84
N TYR A 109 -9.56 -7.01 -32.11
CA TYR A 109 -9.11 -8.35 -32.50
C TYR A 109 -7.67 -8.63 -32.05
N LEU A 110 -6.76 -7.66 -32.23
CA LEU A 110 -5.34 -7.82 -31.88
C LEU A 110 -5.14 -8.05 -30.38
N SER A 111 -5.85 -7.29 -29.55
CA SER A 111 -5.84 -7.43 -28.10
C SER A 111 -6.40 -8.78 -27.69
N THR A 112 -7.52 -9.20 -28.28
CA THR A 112 -8.12 -10.52 -27.99
C THR A 112 -7.13 -11.65 -28.30
N THR A 113 -6.55 -11.65 -29.50
CA THR A 113 -5.55 -12.66 -29.91
C THR A 113 -4.33 -12.66 -28.99
N SER A 114 -3.79 -11.49 -28.66
CA SER A 114 -2.63 -11.39 -27.76
C SER A 114 -2.89 -11.98 -26.37
N TYR A 115 -4.08 -11.74 -25.79
CA TYR A 115 -4.43 -12.32 -24.48
C TYR A 115 -4.64 -13.83 -24.54
N LEU A 116 -5.23 -14.34 -25.62
CA LEU A 116 -5.40 -15.79 -25.83
C LEU A 116 -4.06 -16.50 -26.02
N GLU A 117 -3.14 -15.91 -26.79
CA GLU A 117 -1.79 -16.42 -27.01
C GLU A 117 -0.91 -16.35 -25.75
N SER A 118 -1.12 -15.35 -24.90
CA SER A 118 -0.32 -15.18 -23.67
C SER A 118 -0.44 -16.35 -22.69
N GLN A 119 -1.60 -17.02 -22.68
CA GLN A 119 -1.96 -18.12 -21.76
C GLN A 119 -1.61 -17.88 -20.29
N ALA A 120 -1.59 -16.62 -19.84
CA ALA A 120 -1.12 -16.28 -18.51
C ALA A 120 -1.90 -17.02 -17.40
N ASP A 121 -1.18 -17.51 -16.39
CA ASP A 121 -1.78 -18.29 -15.31
C ASP A 121 -2.82 -17.52 -14.51
N SER A 122 -2.69 -16.20 -14.43
CA SER A 122 -3.66 -15.33 -13.76
C SER A 122 -4.92 -15.02 -14.55
N HIS A 123 -5.10 -15.54 -15.78
CA HIS A 123 -6.28 -15.26 -16.61
C HIS A 123 -7.36 -16.34 -16.43
N ILE A 124 -7.76 -16.63 -15.19
CA ILE A 124 -8.66 -17.74 -14.83
C ILE A 124 -10.06 -17.56 -15.45
N LEU A 125 -10.61 -16.34 -15.42
CA LEU A 125 -11.91 -16.03 -16.02
C LEU A 125 -11.88 -16.28 -17.53
N LEU A 126 -10.87 -15.76 -18.22
CA LEU A 126 -10.68 -15.95 -19.67
C LEU A 126 -10.55 -17.44 -20.03
N LYS A 127 -9.73 -18.20 -19.30
CA LYS A 127 -9.57 -19.65 -19.51
C LYS A 127 -10.91 -20.39 -19.36
N SER A 128 -11.71 -20.01 -18.36
CA SER A 128 -13.03 -20.59 -18.13
C SER A 128 -14.01 -20.24 -19.26
N LEU A 129 -13.99 -19.00 -19.75
CA LEU A 129 -14.83 -18.56 -20.87
C LEU A 129 -14.47 -19.27 -22.17
N CYS A 130 -13.17 -19.43 -22.47
CA CYS A 130 -12.72 -20.18 -23.65
C CYS A 130 -13.18 -21.64 -23.60
N ALA A 131 -13.01 -22.30 -22.44
CA ALA A 131 -13.46 -23.69 -22.28
C ALA A 131 -14.98 -23.85 -22.45
N ILE A 132 -15.77 -22.88 -21.99
CA ILE A 132 -17.22 -22.86 -22.21
C ILE A 132 -17.54 -22.66 -23.69
N MET A 133 -16.85 -21.73 -24.36
CA MET A 133 -17.03 -21.46 -25.79
C MET A 133 -16.72 -22.69 -26.65
N ASP A 134 -15.65 -23.42 -26.33
CA ASP A 134 -15.25 -24.64 -27.04
C ASP A 134 -16.24 -25.79 -26.84
N ALA A 135 -16.98 -25.79 -25.73
CA ALA A 135 -17.97 -26.82 -25.39
C ALA A 135 -19.38 -26.56 -25.94
N VAL A 136 -19.64 -25.44 -26.63
CA VAL A 136 -20.99 -25.03 -27.07
C VAL A 136 -21.71 -26.08 -27.92
N THR A 137 -20.98 -26.86 -28.71
CA THR A 137 -21.52 -27.90 -29.59
C THR A 137 -21.69 -29.26 -28.91
N ASP A 138 -21.25 -29.40 -27.65
CA ASP A 138 -21.30 -30.65 -26.91
C ASP A 138 -22.73 -30.96 -26.43
N THR A 139 -23.12 -32.23 -26.51
CA THR A 139 -24.42 -32.72 -26.01
C THR A 139 -24.59 -32.50 -24.51
N ASP A 140 -23.51 -32.50 -23.74
CA ASP A 140 -23.51 -32.31 -22.28
C ASP A 140 -23.14 -30.87 -21.85
N PHE A 141 -23.35 -29.87 -22.72
CA PHE A 141 -22.99 -28.47 -22.49
C PHE A 141 -23.36 -27.93 -21.10
N THR A 142 -24.55 -28.25 -20.59
CA THR A 142 -25.01 -27.76 -19.27
C THR A 142 -24.10 -28.26 -18.14
N ARG A 143 -23.71 -29.54 -18.18
CA ARG A 143 -22.82 -30.13 -17.18
C ARG A 143 -21.40 -29.55 -17.28
N HIS A 144 -20.93 -29.30 -18.51
CA HIS A 144 -19.65 -28.63 -18.72
C HIS A 144 -19.64 -27.21 -18.17
N VAL A 145 -20.68 -26.42 -18.44
CA VAL A 145 -20.87 -25.09 -17.86
C VAL A 145 -20.82 -25.13 -16.33
N GLU A 146 -21.56 -26.04 -15.69
CA GLU A 146 -21.51 -26.19 -14.23
C GLU A 146 -20.09 -26.47 -13.74
N SER A 147 -19.39 -27.44 -14.34
CA SER A 147 -18.02 -27.79 -13.95
C SER A 147 -17.03 -26.64 -14.15
N TYR A 148 -17.10 -25.92 -15.28
CA TYR A 148 -16.20 -24.80 -15.56
C TYR A 148 -16.46 -23.62 -14.64
N VAL A 149 -17.72 -23.31 -14.33
CA VAL A 149 -18.05 -22.22 -13.39
C VAL A 149 -17.70 -22.59 -11.95
N ASP A 150 -17.86 -23.84 -11.54
CA ASP A 150 -17.42 -24.30 -10.21
C ASP A 150 -15.90 -24.22 -10.07
N ARG A 151 -15.15 -24.62 -11.11
CA ARG A 151 -13.69 -24.45 -11.14
C ARG A 151 -13.31 -22.97 -11.07
N TYR A 152 -13.98 -22.11 -11.85
CA TYR A 152 -13.77 -20.67 -11.81
C TYR A 152 -13.96 -20.12 -10.39
N LEU A 153 -15.03 -20.51 -9.69
CA LEU A 153 -15.27 -20.05 -8.32
C LEU A 153 -14.18 -20.49 -7.35
N LEU A 154 -13.69 -21.74 -7.46
CA LEU A 154 -12.60 -22.26 -6.63
C LEU A 154 -11.27 -21.51 -6.84
N GLU A 155 -11.01 -21.06 -8.06
CA GLU A 155 -9.75 -20.40 -8.46
C GLU A 155 -9.90 -18.87 -8.64
N ARG A 156 -11.07 -18.31 -8.30
CA ARG A 156 -11.43 -16.92 -8.61
C ARG A 156 -10.47 -15.90 -8.00
N ASP A 157 -9.90 -16.20 -6.85
CA ASP A 157 -8.96 -15.32 -6.16
C ASP A 157 -7.56 -15.32 -6.81
N LEU A 158 -7.27 -16.28 -7.68
CA LEU A 158 -6.04 -16.34 -8.49
C LEU A 158 -6.15 -15.52 -9.78
N ASP A 159 -7.36 -15.10 -10.14
CA ASP A 159 -7.60 -14.26 -11.31
C ASP A 159 -6.98 -12.86 -11.14
N VAL A 160 -6.51 -12.28 -12.25
CA VAL A 160 -5.91 -10.94 -12.28
C VAL A 160 -6.84 -9.86 -11.71
N LEU A 161 -8.16 -10.03 -11.85
CA LEU A 161 -9.17 -9.12 -11.29
C LEU A 161 -9.17 -9.12 -9.75
N SER A 162 -8.83 -10.24 -9.13
CA SER A 162 -8.81 -10.41 -7.67
C SER A 162 -7.47 -9.99 -7.04
N LYS A 163 -6.44 -9.73 -7.85
CA LYS A 163 -5.09 -9.37 -7.37
C LYS A 163 -4.93 -7.89 -7.02
N THR A 164 -5.83 -7.02 -7.47
CA THR A 164 -5.74 -5.55 -7.37
C THR A 164 -5.52 -5.07 -5.94
N LEU A 165 -6.40 -5.46 -5.03
CA LEU A 165 -6.39 -5.01 -3.63
C LEU A 165 -5.44 -5.81 -2.73
N VAL A 166 -4.76 -6.81 -3.29
CA VAL A 166 -3.72 -7.59 -2.60
C VAL A 166 -2.31 -7.12 -3.00
N GLN A 167 -2.20 -6.07 -3.81
CA GLN A 167 -0.93 -5.40 -4.07
C GLN A 167 -0.47 -4.62 -2.83
N GLU A 168 0.79 -4.19 -2.83
CA GLU A 168 1.39 -3.51 -1.68
C GLU A 168 0.58 -2.28 -1.27
N ILE A 169 0.34 -1.32 -2.18
CA ILE A 169 -0.30 -0.03 -1.82
C ILE A 169 -1.64 -0.22 -1.08
N PRO A 170 -2.64 -0.98 -1.60
CA PRO A 170 -3.89 -1.17 -0.88
C PRO A 170 -3.74 -1.96 0.42
N LEU A 171 -3.03 -3.09 0.39
CA LEU A 171 -2.98 -4.03 1.50
C LEU A 171 -2.07 -3.51 2.64
N ARG A 172 -0.84 -3.11 2.31
CA ARG A 172 0.13 -2.55 3.25
C ARG A 172 -0.41 -1.26 3.88
N GLY A 173 -1.02 -0.38 3.08
CA GLY A 173 -1.62 0.85 3.58
C GLY A 173 -2.71 0.61 4.64
N VAL A 174 -3.47 -0.48 4.53
CA VAL A 174 -4.46 -0.91 5.53
C VAL A 174 -3.79 -1.58 6.74
N LEU A 175 -2.81 -2.46 6.52
CA LEU A 175 -2.10 -3.14 7.60
C LEU A 175 -1.29 -2.18 8.47
N ASP A 176 -0.64 -1.18 7.89
CA ASP A 176 0.11 -0.17 8.64
C ASP A 176 -0.81 0.64 9.58
N ILE A 177 -2.08 0.87 9.20
CA ILE A 177 -3.07 1.46 10.13
C ILE A 177 -3.28 0.54 11.34
N VAL A 178 -3.39 -0.77 11.11
CA VAL A 178 -3.53 -1.76 12.19
C VAL A 178 -2.30 -1.73 13.10
N LEU A 179 -1.10 -1.78 12.53
CA LEU A 179 0.16 -1.80 13.28
C LEU A 179 0.38 -0.51 14.09
N GLU A 180 0.06 0.66 13.53
CA GLU A 180 0.14 1.95 14.21
C GLU A 180 -0.80 2.07 15.43
N ASN A 181 -1.91 1.33 15.41
CA ASN A 181 -2.95 1.41 16.43
C ASN A 181 -2.86 0.28 17.48
N ILE A 182 -1.97 -0.68 17.31
CA ILE A 182 -1.78 -1.81 18.21
C ILE A 182 -0.50 -1.63 19.03
N VAL A 183 -0.62 -1.83 20.34
CA VAL A 183 0.46 -1.63 21.32
C VAL A 183 1.37 -2.86 21.53
N PRO A 184 0.89 -4.13 21.52
CA PRO A 184 1.79 -5.27 21.73
C PRO A 184 2.76 -5.49 20.56
N LYS A 185 4.00 -5.87 20.90
CA LYS A 185 5.05 -6.30 19.93
C LYS A 185 4.73 -7.61 19.20
N LYS A 186 3.67 -8.31 19.62
CA LYS A 186 3.24 -9.60 19.06
C LYS A 186 1.76 -9.56 18.74
N LEU A 187 1.44 -9.63 17.45
CA LEU A 187 0.07 -9.59 16.93
C LEU A 187 -0.54 -10.99 16.89
N LYS A 188 -1.78 -11.16 17.31
CA LYS A 188 -2.57 -12.37 17.08
C LYS A 188 -3.49 -12.15 15.88
N VAL A 189 -3.23 -12.87 14.80
CA VAL A 189 -3.99 -12.78 13.55
C VAL A 189 -4.77 -14.06 13.33
N ALA A 190 -6.06 -13.92 13.04
CA ALA A 190 -6.91 -15.04 12.62
C ALA A 190 -7.41 -14.79 11.20
N GLU A 191 -7.37 -15.80 10.36
CA GLU A 191 -7.88 -15.77 9.00
C GLU A 191 -8.87 -16.89 8.78
N VAL A 192 -9.94 -16.60 8.04
CA VAL A 192 -10.81 -17.63 7.47
C VAL A 192 -10.59 -17.68 5.96
N SER A 193 -10.32 -18.88 5.44
CA SER A 193 -10.08 -19.12 4.01
C SER A 193 -10.90 -20.30 3.49
N ASN A 194 -11.33 -20.19 2.25
CA ASN A 194 -11.87 -21.26 1.44
C ASN A 194 -11.16 -21.41 0.09
N SER A 195 -10.03 -20.73 -0.10
CA SER A 195 -9.26 -20.73 -1.35
C SER A 195 -7.87 -21.34 -1.15
N SER A 196 -7.20 -21.66 -2.26
CA SER A 196 -5.88 -22.28 -2.23
C SER A 196 -4.78 -21.41 -1.64
N GLN A 197 -4.97 -20.08 -1.61
CA GLN A 197 -3.94 -19.11 -1.19
C GLN A 197 -4.46 -18.17 -0.11
N PRO A 198 -4.35 -18.50 1.19
CA PRO A 198 -4.63 -17.55 2.27
C PRO A 198 -3.72 -16.30 2.19
N LEU A 199 -4.15 -15.17 2.76
CA LEU A 199 -3.39 -13.92 2.83
C LEU A 199 -2.21 -13.97 3.81
N CYS A 200 -2.10 -15.01 4.62
CA CYS A 200 -1.10 -15.15 5.67
C CYS A 200 0.33 -14.79 5.25
N ALA A 201 0.82 -15.27 4.09
CA ALA A 201 2.17 -14.99 3.64
C ALA A 201 2.43 -13.49 3.47
N LYS A 202 1.54 -12.79 2.76
CA LYS A 202 1.66 -11.34 2.52
C LYS A 202 1.49 -10.51 3.79
N ILE A 203 0.57 -10.90 4.66
CA ILE A 203 0.36 -10.20 5.92
C ILE A 203 1.59 -10.38 6.84
N ILE A 204 2.15 -11.59 6.91
CA ILE A 204 3.37 -11.86 7.68
C ILE A 204 4.55 -11.07 7.14
N GLU A 205 4.72 -11.02 5.81
CA GLU A 205 5.76 -10.22 5.16
C GLU A 205 5.67 -8.75 5.58
N VAL A 206 4.49 -8.12 5.48
CA VAL A 206 4.29 -6.72 5.90
C VAL A 206 4.58 -6.51 7.39
N ILE A 207 4.17 -7.46 8.25
CA ILE A 207 4.43 -7.39 9.69
C ILE A 207 5.94 -7.49 9.99
N GLN A 208 6.66 -8.35 9.28
CA GLN A 208 8.10 -8.55 9.44
C GLN A 208 8.91 -7.35 8.93
N THR A 209 8.49 -6.72 7.82
CA THR A 209 9.10 -5.48 7.32
C THR A 209 9.04 -4.36 8.36
N ASN A 210 8.01 -4.37 9.21
CA ASN A 210 7.86 -3.45 10.34
C ASN A 210 8.57 -3.93 11.63
N CYS A 211 9.43 -4.95 11.57
CA CYS A 211 10.16 -5.53 12.70
C CYS A 211 9.26 -6.05 13.84
N LEU A 212 8.05 -6.51 13.50
CA LEU A 212 7.09 -7.08 14.44
C LEU A 212 6.95 -8.59 14.26
N SER A 213 6.37 -9.25 15.25
CA SER A 213 6.07 -10.68 15.20
C SER A 213 4.57 -10.93 15.23
N ALA A 214 4.12 -12.01 14.61
CA ALA A 214 2.72 -12.42 14.66
C ALA A 214 2.57 -13.91 15.01
N ASN A 215 1.52 -14.23 15.75
CA ASN A 215 0.94 -15.57 15.79
C ASN A 215 -0.20 -15.57 14.78
N TYR A 216 -0.04 -16.33 13.71
CA TYR A 216 -1.04 -16.39 12.65
C TYR A 216 -1.76 -17.73 12.70
N SER A 217 -3.10 -17.70 12.64
CA SER A 217 -3.90 -18.91 12.59
C SER A 217 -4.92 -18.86 11.44
N VAL A 218 -4.98 -19.92 10.63
CA VAL A 218 -5.89 -20.03 9.48
C VAL A 218 -6.93 -21.13 9.75
N ALA A 219 -8.19 -20.73 9.77
CA ALA A 219 -9.35 -21.62 9.75
C ALA A 219 -9.74 -21.88 8.28
N HIS A 220 -9.50 -23.10 7.80
CA HIS A 220 -9.66 -23.44 6.39
C HIS A 220 -10.83 -24.39 6.14
N SER A 221 -11.67 -24.09 5.14
CA SER A 221 -12.88 -24.90 4.85
C SER A 221 -12.59 -26.28 4.25
N SER A 222 -11.54 -26.39 3.44
CA SER A 222 -11.12 -27.66 2.82
C SER A 222 -9.59 -27.74 2.72
N LEU A 223 -8.95 -28.52 3.58
CA LEU A 223 -7.47 -28.58 3.63
C LEU A 223 -6.83 -29.17 2.36
N ASP A 224 -7.62 -29.87 1.53
CA ASP A 224 -7.16 -30.46 0.27
C ASP A 224 -6.96 -29.40 -0.83
N LEU A 225 -7.67 -28.28 -0.74
CA LEU A 225 -7.53 -27.16 -1.69
C LEU A 225 -6.33 -26.26 -1.37
N LEU A 226 -5.83 -26.32 -0.14
CA LEU A 226 -4.79 -25.42 0.35
C LEU A 226 -3.44 -25.73 -0.29
N ASP A 227 -2.86 -24.76 -0.99
CA ASP A 227 -1.48 -24.85 -1.45
C ASP A 227 -0.51 -24.61 -0.27
N ARG A 228 0.02 -25.71 0.26
CA ARG A 228 0.98 -25.67 1.38
C ARG A 228 2.29 -24.98 1.01
N GLY A 229 2.63 -24.87 -0.29
CA GLY A 229 3.80 -24.12 -0.75
C GLY A 229 3.68 -22.61 -0.51
N CYS A 230 2.45 -22.09 -0.39
CA CYS A 230 2.18 -20.69 -0.11
C CYS A 230 2.24 -20.33 1.38
N LEU A 231 2.39 -21.31 2.28
CA LEU A 231 2.43 -21.05 3.71
C LEU A 231 3.88 -20.84 4.17
N PRO A 232 4.18 -19.75 4.90
CA PRO A 232 5.47 -19.63 5.58
C PRO A 232 5.52 -20.69 6.71
N SER A 233 6.29 -21.76 6.50
CA SER A 233 6.42 -22.87 7.45
C SER A 233 6.92 -22.35 8.80
N GLU A 234 6.36 -22.87 9.90
CA GLU A 234 6.68 -22.54 11.31
C GLU A 234 6.02 -21.29 11.92
N MET A 235 5.31 -20.45 11.14
CA MET A 235 4.67 -19.23 11.66
C MET A 235 3.13 -19.23 11.64
N VAL A 236 2.52 -20.25 10.98
CA VAL A 236 1.08 -20.30 10.73
C VAL A 236 0.49 -21.61 11.24
N ASP A 237 -0.47 -21.49 12.17
CA ASP A 237 -1.28 -22.61 12.64
C ASP A 237 -2.51 -22.77 11.74
N VAL A 238 -2.55 -23.85 10.94
CA VAL A 238 -3.71 -24.13 10.06
C VAL A 238 -4.57 -25.24 10.65
N PHE A 239 -5.88 -25.02 10.71
CA PHE A 239 -6.84 -26.03 11.13
C PHE A 239 -8.07 -26.07 10.23
N SER A 240 -8.71 -27.24 10.18
CA SER A 240 -9.97 -27.41 9.44
C SER A 240 -11.12 -26.73 10.20
N TRP A 241 -11.94 -25.99 9.46
CA TRP A 241 -13.13 -25.31 9.98
C TRP A 241 -14.30 -25.51 9.03
N VAL A 242 -15.46 -25.88 9.57
CA VAL A 242 -16.67 -26.05 8.76
C VAL A 242 -17.44 -24.73 8.73
N PRO A 243 -17.76 -24.15 7.55
CA PRO A 243 -18.59 -22.96 7.47
C PRO A 243 -19.89 -23.07 8.27
N GLY A 244 -20.19 -22.06 9.07
CA GLY A 244 -21.36 -22.02 9.96
C GLY A 244 -21.13 -22.63 11.35
N SER A 245 -20.00 -23.31 11.59
CA SER A 245 -19.59 -23.73 12.93
C SER A 245 -18.92 -22.59 13.71
N SER A 246 -18.87 -22.71 15.05
CA SER A 246 -18.22 -21.71 15.90
C SER A 246 -16.70 -21.66 15.67
N LEU A 247 -16.15 -20.45 15.62
CA LEU A 247 -14.70 -20.23 15.58
C LEU A 247 -14.11 -20.35 17.00
N SER A 248 -12.99 -21.06 17.12
CA SER A 248 -12.28 -21.30 18.38
C SER A 248 -11.35 -20.15 18.81
N PHE A 249 -11.20 -19.13 17.97
CA PHE A 249 -10.31 -18.00 18.20
C PHE A 249 -10.69 -17.20 19.46
N LYS A 250 -9.69 -16.66 20.17
CA LYS A 250 -9.86 -15.79 21.33
C LYS A 250 -8.81 -14.68 21.37
N ASP A 251 -9.23 -13.50 21.81
CA ASP A 251 -8.38 -12.32 21.98
C ASP A 251 -7.60 -11.97 20.71
N ILE A 252 -8.27 -12.02 19.56
CA ILE A 252 -7.67 -11.70 18.26
C ILE A 252 -7.50 -10.20 18.11
N ASP A 253 -6.35 -9.80 17.58
CA ASP A 253 -6.02 -8.41 17.30
C ASP A 253 -6.49 -7.99 15.90
N LEU A 254 -6.30 -8.87 14.92
CA LEU A 254 -6.68 -8.70 13.53
C LEU A 254 -7.36 -9.97 13.00
N PHE A 255 -8.58 -9.83 12.52
CA PHE A 255 -9.30 -10.89 11.82
C PHE A 255 -9.32 -10.63 10.31
N VAL A 256 -9.14 -11.66 9.49
CA VAL A 256 -9.00 -11.52 8.03
C VAL A 256 -10.04 -12.38 7.31
N MET A 257 -10.75 -11.76 6.38
CA MET A 257 -11.71 -12.38 5.47
C MET A 257 -11.36 -11.95 4.04
N LYS A 258 -11.13 -12.91 3.15
CA LYS A 258 -10.80 -12.67 1.74
C LYS A 258 -11.68 -13.50 0.80
N TYR A 259 -12.36 -12.81 -0.11
CA TYR A 259 -13.07 -13.35 -1.28
C TYR A 259 -13.90 -14.60 -0.98
N LEU A 260 -14.65 -14.57 0.12
CA LEU A 260 -15.39 -15.74 0.56
C LEU A 260 -16.62 -15.93 -0.31
N ASN A 261 -16.56 -16.93 -1.21
CA ASN A 261 -17.68 -17.40 -2.03
C ASN A 261 -18.84 -17.93 -1.15
N SER A 262 -19.64 -17.02 -0.59
CA SER A 262 -20.67 -17.33 0.40
C SER A 262 -21.90 -16.46 0.23
N SER A 263 -23.04 -16.91 0.77
CA SER A 263 -24.26 -16.11 0.77
C SER A 263 -24.14 -14.88 1.68
N LYS A 264 -25.04 -13.90 1.52
CA LYS A 264 -25.11 -12.74 2.40
C LYS A 264 -25.33 -13.14 3.86
N GLU A 265 -26.16 -14.15 4.09
CA GLU A 265 -26.48 -14.68 5.41
C GLU A 265 -25.25 -15.34 6.04
N ASP A 266 -24.49 -16.13 5.27
CA ASP A 266 -23.26 -16.77 5.72
C ASP A 266 -22.19 -15.74 6.08
N HIS A 267 -22.00 -14.74 5.23
CA HIS A 267 -21.04 -13.67 5.46
C HIS A 267 -21.41 -12.86 6.73
N ALA A 268 -22.69 -12.54 6.92
CA ALA A 268 -23.16 -11.86 8.13
C ALA A 268 -22.98 -12.72 9.39
N ARG A 269 -23.20 -14.03 9.31
CA ARG A 269 -22.91 -14.97 10.41
C ARG A 269 -21.43 -14.98 10.74
N LEU A 270 -20.56 -15.02 9.72
CA LEU A 270 -19.12 -15.02 9.91
C LEU A 270 -18.60 -13.71 10.49
N LEU A 271 -19.06 -12.54 10.02
CA LEU A 271 -18.72 -11.25 10.62
C LEU A 271 -19.14 -11.16 12.09
N ARG A 272 -20.30 -11.71 12.45
CA ARG A 272 -20.76 -11.78 13.84
C ARG A 272 -19.82 -12.64 14.69
N ALA A 273 -19.39 -13.79 14.16
CA ALA A 273 -18.40 -14.65 14.81
C ALA A 273 -17.04 -13.93 14.94
N ALA A 274 -16.55 -13.31 13.87
CA ALA A 274 -15.32 -12.51 13.88
C ALA A 274 -15.37 -11.41 14.95
N SER A 275 -16.44 -10.62 15.00
CA SER A 275 -16.68 -9.58 16.00
C SER A 275 -16.68 -10.12 17.44
N ALA A 276 -17.16 -11.35 17.66
CA ALA A 276 -17.13 -12.00 18.96
C ALA A 276 -15.71 -12.47 19.37
N THR A 277 -14.86 -12.83 18.41
CA THR A 277 -13.49 -13.33 18.65
C THR A 277 -12.43 -12.25 18.81
N ILE A 278 -12.64 -11.07 18.20
CA ILE A 278 -11.72 -9.93 18.32
C ILE A 278 -11.89 -9.21 19.65
N LYS A 279 -10.76 -8.74 20.19
CA LYS A 279 -10.74 -7.89 21.38
C LYS A 279 -11.36 -6.52 21.11
N ASP A 280 -11.72 -5.80 22.17
CA ASP A 280 -12.11 -4.40 22.07
C ASP A 280 -10.94 -3.57 21.52
N GLY A 281 -11.23 -2.73 20.52
CA GLY A 281 -10.24 -1.99 19.76
C GLY A 281 -9.55 -2.79 18.65
N GLY A 282 -9.82 -4.10 18.53
CA GLY A 282 -9.30 -4.96 17.46
C GLY A 282 -9.92 -4.68 16.10
N PHE A 283 -9.30 -5.23 15.06
CA PHE A 283 -9.58 -4.92 13.66
C PHE A 283 -10.08 -6.13 12.86
N ILE A 284 -10.85 -5.87 11.81
CA ILE A 284 -11.27 -6.88 10.82
C ILE A 284 -10.93 -6.34 9.43
N ILE A 285 -10.19 -7.10 8.64
CA ILE A 285 -10.04 -6.90 7.21
C ILE A 285 -11.12 -7.71 6.49
N VAL A 286 -11.89 -7.03 5.65
CA VAL A 286 -12.88 -7.64 4.76
C VAL A 286 -12.51 -7.25 3.33
N LEU A 287 -11.89 -8.17 2.61
CA LEU A 287 -11.62 -8.04 1.18
C LEU A 287 -12.65 -8.84 0.42
N GLU A 288 -13.58 -8.17 -0.24
CA GLU A 288 -14.68 -8.84 -0.93
C GLU A 288 -14.89 -8.34 -2.35
N LYS A 289 -15.46 -9.25 -3.15
CA LYS A 289 -15.90 -8.92 -4.49
C LYS A 289 -17.26 -8.21 -4.42
N THR A 290 -17.26 -6.92 -4.75
CA THR A 290 -18.41 -6.04 -4.60
C THR A 290 -19.15 -5.75 -5.90
N ARG A 291 -18.53 -6.08 -7.04
CA ARG A 291 -19.09 -5.92 -8.38
C ARG A 291 -18.67 -7.10 -9.27
N LEU A 292 -19.61 -7.59 -10.06
CA LEU A 292 -19.33 -8.56 -11.13
C LEU A 292 -19.05 -7.82 -12.43
N VAL A 293 -18.04 -8.28 -13.18
CA VAL A 293 -17.78 -7.77 -14.54
C VAL A 293 -18.79 -8.38 -15.53
N PRO A 294 -19.00 -7.80 -16.72
CA PRO A 294 -20.00 -8.32 -17.67
C PRO A 294 -19.85 -9.81 -18.00
N ALA A 295 -18.61 -10.29 -18.15
CA ALA A 295 -18.37 -11.71 -18.40
C ALA A 295 -18.75 -12.63 -17.22
N GLU A 296 -18.66 -12.16 -15.97
CA GLU A 296 -19.17 -12.90 -14.80
C GLU A 296 -20.71 -12.88 -14.71
N MET A 297 -21.34 -11.80 -15.18
CA MET A 297 -22.80 -11.75 -15.34
C MET A 297 -23.27 -12.75 -16.40
N PHE A 298 -22.49 -12.92 -17.48
CA PHE A 298 -22.68 -13.99 -18.45
C PHE A 298 -22.59 -15.38 -17.80
N LEU A 299 -21.55 -15.64 -17.00
CA LEU A 299 -21.43 -16.92 -16.26
C LEU A 299 -22.63 -17.18 -15.36
N SER A 300 -23.13 -16.15 -14.66
CA SER A 300 -24.35 -16.27 -13.84
C SER A 300 -25.57 -16.67 -14.67
N THR A 301 -25.71 -16.07 -15.86
CA THR A 301 -26.83 -16.30 -16.77
C THR A 301 -26.81 -17.72 -17.33
N ILE A 302 -25.66 -18.16 -17.83
CA ILE A 302 -25.54 -19.47 -18.49
C ILE A 302 -25.60 -20.64 -17.50
N ARG A 303 -25.09 -20.45 -16.28
CA ARG A 303 -25.26 -21.39 -15.15
C ARG A 303 -26.68 -21.36 -14.56
N LYS A 304 -27.48 -20.33 -14.86
CA LYS A 304 -28.79 -20.09 -14.23
C LYS A 304 -28.71 -19.94 -12.70
N THR A 305 -27.58 -19.47 -12.19
CA THR A 305 -27.33 -19.24 -10.76
C THR A 305 -26.49 -17.98 -10.60
N THR A 306 -26.88 -17.08 -9.69
CA THR A 306 -26.12 -15.88 -9.41
C THR A 306 -24.76 -16.21 -8.79
N LEU A 307 -23.67 -15.69 -9.37
CA LEU A 307 -22.35 -15.86 -8.75
C LEU A 307 -22.26 -15.10 -7.41
N PRO A 308 -21.54 -15.63 -6.42
CA PRO A 308 -21.36 -14.97 -5.13
C PRO A 308 -20.72 -13.59 -5.26
N MET A 309 -21.43 -12.55 -4.80
CA MET A 309 -20.99 -11.16 -4.76
C MET A 309 -21.77 -10.44 -3.64
N LEU A 310 -21.10 -9.55 -2.90
CA LEU A 310 -21.73 -8.77 -1.82
C LEU A 310 -21.59 -7.29 -2.13
N SER A 311 -22.71 -6.61 -2.34
CA SER A 311 -22.68 -5.18 -2.67
C SER A 311 -22.15 -4.35 -1.50
N GLU A 312 -21.52 -3.20 -1.79
CA GLU A 312 -21.04 -2.28 -0.75
C GLU A 312 -22.16 -1.86 0.22
N PRO A 313 -23.39 -1.49 -0.23
CA PRO A 313 -24.48 -1.17 0.69
C PRO A 313 -24.87 -2.32 1.61
N ASP A 314 -24.88 -3.57 1.12
CA ASP A 314 -25.20 -4.74 1.94
C ASP A 314 -24.15 -4.99 3.02
N LEU A 315 -22.88 -4.85 2.67
CA LEU A 315 -21.76 -4.95 3.60
C LEU A 315 -21.82 -3.85 4.66
N GLU A 316 -21.94 -2.59 4.24
CA GLU A 316 -21.97 -1.43 5.13
C GLU A 316 -23.19 -1.46 6.08
N GLN A 317 -24.33 -1.98 5.62
CA GLN A 317 -25.50 -2.21 6.47
C GLN A 317 -25.20 -3.27 7.55
N THR A 318 -24.58 -4.38 7.17
CA THR A 318 -24.17 -5.44 8.11
C THR A 318 -23.17 -4.91 9.14
N PHE A 319 -22.22 -4.07 8.73
CA PHE A 319 -21.25 -3.45 9.64
C PHE A 319 -21.94 -2.56 10.69
N LYS A 320 -22.92 -1.75 10.27
CA LYS A 320 -23.73 -0.91 11.17
C LYS A 320 -24.50 -1.75 12.19
N GLU A 321 -25.15 -2.83 11.76
CA GLU A 321 -25.90 -3.75 12.63
C GLU A 321 -25.01 -4.40 13.69
N LEU A 322 -23.78 -4.77 13.30
CA LEU A 322 -22.79 -5.37 14.20
C LEU A 322 -21.99 -4.34 15.01
N LYS A 323 -22.32 -3.04 14.89
CA LYS A 323 -21.60 -1.92 15.53
C LYS A 323 -20.10 -1.92 15.23
N LEU A 324 -19.71 -2.41 14.05
CA LEU A 324 -18.35 -2.36 13.54
C LEU A 324 -18.15 -1.04 12.81
N ARG A 325 -17.10 -0.30 13.19
CA ARG A 325 -16.80 0.99 12.57
C ARG A 325 -15.93 0.78 11.34
N VAL A 326 -16.33 1.34 10.20
CA VAL A 326 -15.45 1.42 9.02
C VAL A 326 -14.36 2.45 9.28
N ILE A 327 -13.12 1.99 9.35
CA ILE A 327 -11.93 2.83 9.53
C ILE A 327 -11.43 3.33 8.19
N CYS A 328 -11.27 2.40 7.25
CA CYS A 328 -10.68 2.62 5.94
C CYS A 328 -11.44 1.79 4.88
N LYS A 329 -11.61 2.37 3.69
CA LYS A 329 -12.23 1.73 2.52
C LYS A 329 -11.33 1.98 1.30
N LYS A 330 -10.84 0.91 0.68
CA LYS A 330 -10.07 0.97 -0.58
C LYS A 330 -10.83 0.20 -1.66
N SER A 331 -11.26 0.89 -2.72
CA SER A 331 -11.90 0.25 -3.88
C SER A 331 -11.01 0.38 -5.11
N ASP A 332 -11.02 -0.67 -5.92
CA ASP A 332 -10.42 -0.65 -7.25
C ASP A 332 -11.37 -0.04 -8.30
N SER A 333 -12.58 0.36 -7.90
CA SER A 333 -13.70 0.84 -8.73
C SER A 333 -14.22 -0.15 -9.78
N LEU A 334 -13.60 -1.32 -9.93
CA LEU A 334 -13.88 -2.29 -10.98
C LEU A 334 -14.64 -3.51 -10.45
N THR A 335 -14.08 -4.18 -9.45
CA THR A 335 -14.57 -5.49 -9.00
C THR A 335 -14.67 -5.65 -7.49
N SER A 336 -13.75 -5.02 -6.75
CA SER A 336 -13.49 -5.42 -5.37
C SER A 336 -13.31 -4.20 -4.46
N THR A 337 -13.59 -4.42 -3.18
CA THR A 337 -13.42 -3.41 -2.13
C THR A 337 -12.83 -4.06 -0.88
N LEU A 338 -11.83 -3.38 -0.32
CA LEU A 338 -11.13 -3.72 0.91
C LEU A 338 -11.60 -2.78 2.01
N TYR A 339 -12.21 -3.34 3.06
CA TYR A 339 -12.59 -2.62 4.26
C TYR A 339 -11.66 -2.98 5.41
N LEU A 340 -11.26 -1.96 6.17
CA LEU A 340 -10.75 -2.11 7.52
C LEU A 340 -11.84 -1.68 8.50
N LEU A 341 -12.26 -2.62 9.34
CA LEU A 341 -13.24 -2.39 10.38
C LEU A 341 -12.56 -2.40 11.75
N ARG A 342 -13.15 -1.71 12.72
CA ARG A 342 -12.71 -1.74 14.12
C ARG A 342 -13.89 -1.98 15.05
N LYS A 343 -13.69 -2.84 16.05
CA LYS A 343 -14.62 -3.01 17.17
C LYS A 343 -14.35 -1.90 18.18
N VAL A 344 -15.15 -0.86 18.13
CA VAL A 344 -14.97 0.29 19.01
C VAL A 344 -15.44 -0.09 20.44
N PRO A 345 -14.63 0.15 21.48
CA PRO A 345 -15.03 -0.11 22.86
C PRO A 345 -16.28 0.70 23.23
N VAL A 346 -17.11 0.14 24.11
CA VAL A 346 -18.35 0.81 24.60
C VAL A 346 -18.04 1.96 25.57
N ALA A 347 -16.83 2.03 26.11
CA ALA A 347 -16.44 3.02 27.10
C ALA A 347 -16.43 4.46 26.52
N SER A 348 -17.02 5.40 27.27
CA SER A 348 -16.88 6.83 27.01
C SER A 348 -15.44 7.26 27.33
N TYR A 349 -14.84 8.03 26.42
CA TYR A 349 -13.50 8.56 26.62
C TYR A 349 -13.54 9.94 27.27
N GLN A 350 -12.60 10.18 28.18
CA GLN A 350 -12.25 11.52 28.65
C GLN A 350 -11.17 12.08 27.71
N ASP A 351 -11.52 13.10 26.95
CA ASP A 351 -10.61 13.72 25.97
C ASP A 351 -9.91 14.95 26.57
N ALA A 352 -8.58 14.97 26.51
CA ALA A 352 -7.75 16.15 26.74
C ALA A 352 -7.22 16.64 25.38
N VAL A 353 -7.36 17.93 25.09
CA VAL A 353 -6.94 18.52 23.80
C VAL A 353 -5.80 19.49 24.06
N ILE A 354 -4.64 19.23 23.46
CA ILE A 354 -3.42 20.04 23.61
C ILE A 354 -3.04 20.59 22.24
N PRO A 355 -3.24 21.89 21.99
CA PRO A 355 -2.78 22.56 20.78
C PRO A 355 -1.25 22.70 20.78
N ILE A 356 -0.61 22.30 19.68
CA ILE A 356 0.83 22.44 19.44
C ILE A 356 1.09 23.73 18.67
N GLU A 357 1.73 24.67 19.35
CA GLU A 357 2.22 25.91 18.76
C GLU A 357 3.67 25.77 18.30
N VAL A 358 3.93 25.97 17.01
CA VAL A 358 5.29 25.93 16.46
C VAL A 358 6.10 27.10 17.01
N GLY A 359 7.30 26.79 17.54
CA GLY A 359 8.22 27.79 18.10
C GLY A 359 7.94 28.23 19.54
N LYS A 360 6.89 27.69 20.19
CA LYS A 360 6.54 27.98 21.60
C LYS A 360 6.18 26.68 22.33
N TYR A 361 7.15 26.06 22.97
CA TYR A 361 6.99 24.70 23.49
C TYR A 361 6.75 24.60 25.00
N GLU A 362 7.05 25.67 25.75
CA GLU A 362 7.11 25.63 27.20
C GLU A 362 5.77 25.24 27.85
N LYS A 363 4.66 25.77 27.31
CA LYS A 363 3.31 25.54 27.84
C LYS A 363 2.80 24.13 27.53
N TRP A 364 2.68 23.80 26.26
CA TRP A 364 2.05 22.53 25.84
C TRP A 364 2.89 21.31 26.22
N VAL A 365 4.23 21.42 26.29
CA VAL A 365 5.08 20.32 26.78
C VAL A 365 4.85 20.07 28.26
N THR A 366 4.67 21.13 29.07
CA THR A 366 4.40 20.99 30.50
C THR A 366 3.03 20.34 30.72
N GLU A 367 2.00 20.84 30.03
CA GLU A 367 0.66 20.25 30.05
C GLU A 367 0.66 18.78 29.62
N LEU A 368 1.35 18.45 28.52
CA LEU A 368 1.47 17.07 28.04
C LEU A 368 2.12 16.15 29.09
N LYS A 369 3.18 16.59 29.77
CA LYS A 369 3.82 15.82 30.84
C LYS A 369 2.85 15.54 31.97
N GLU A 370 2.09 16.53 32.41
CA GLU A 370 1.08 16.38 33.47
C GLU A 370 0.01 15.36 33.06
N GLN A 371 -0.52 15.47 31.84
CA GLN A 371 -1.52 14.54 31.32
C GLN A 371 -1.00 13.09 31.23
N ILE A 372 0.25 12.90 30.79
CA ILE A 372 0.89 11.57 30.72
C ILE A 372 1.11 10.99 32.13
N VAL A 373 1.60 11.80 33.07
CA VAL A 373 1.78 11.36 34.47
C VAL A 373 0.45 10.94 35.09
N GLU A 374 -0.64 11.66 34.80
CA GLU A 374 -1.98 11.30 35.26
C GLU A 374 -2.42 9.95 34.68
N VAL A 375 -2.24 9.72 33.38
CA VAL A 375 -2.55 8.44 32.71
C VAL A 375 -1.75 7.27 33.30
N ILE A 376 -0.48 7.49 33.63
CA ILE A 376 0.39 6.45 34.22
C ILE A 376 -0.03 6.17 35.67
N SER A 377 -0.30 7.21 36.45
CA SER A 377 -0.57 7.11 37.90
C SER A 377 -1.97 6.60 38.19
N GLN A 378 -2.93 6.97 37.35
CA GLN A 378 -4.30 6.49 37.38
C GLN A 378 -4.59 5.87 36.00
N PRO A 379 -4.47 4.53 35.85
CA PRO A 379 -4.79 3.87 34.59
C PRO A 379 -6.32 3.87 34.38
N ILE A 380 -6.87 5.05 34.16
CA ILE A 380 -8.19 5.26 33.62
C ILE A 380 -8.11 4.73 32.20
N LYS A 381 -8.67 3.53 31.97
CA LYS A 381 -8.67 2.84 30.65
C LYS A 381 -9.28 3.66 29.50
N SER A 382 -9.78 4.85 29.77
CA SER A 382 -10.62 5.64 28.89
C SER A 382 -10.17 7.10 28.76
N LYS A 383 -8.92 7.46 29.08
CA LYS A 383 -8.42 8.81 28.78
C LYS A 383 -7.73 8.86 27.42
N ARG A 384 -7.98 9.90 26.63
CA ARG A 384 -7.31 10.17 25.34
C ARG A 384 -6.72 11.57 25.34
N ILE A 385 -5.50 11.69 24.82
CA ILE A 385 -4.78 12.97 24.72
C ILE A 385 -4.63 13.28 23.24
N TRP A 386 -5.32 14.31 22.76
CA TRP A 386 -5.29 14.78 21.39
C TRP A 386 -4.25 15.88 21.25
N LEU A 387 -3.14 15.56 20.59
CA LEU A 387 -2.16 16.55 20.14
C LEU A 387 -2.61 17.13 18.80
N VAL A 388 -2.88 18.43 18.78
CA VAL A 388 -3.50 19.09 17.62
C VAL A 388 -2.55 20.13 17.05
N SER A 389 -2.28 20.05 15.76
CA SER A 389 -1.52 21.09 15.05
C SER A 389 -2.30 21.53 13.82
N GLU A 390 -2.62 22.82 13.75
CA GLU A 390 -3.47 23.42 12.72
C GLU A 390 -2.77 24.62 12.09
N GLY A 391 -3.01 24.85 10.80
CA GLY A 391 -2.58 26.08 10.12
C GLY A 391 -1.09 26.21 9.89
N THR A 392 -0.34 25.10 9.90
CA THR A 392 1.10 25.09 9.60
C THR A 392 1.50 23.78 8.95
N ASN A 393 2.29 23.86 7.88
CA ASN A 393 2.85 22.67 7.23
C ASN A 393 4.19 22.20 7.84
N CYS A 394 4.76 22.97 8.77
CA CYS A 394 6.10 22.72 9.34
C CYS A 394 6.07 22.05 10.72
N SER A 395 4.90 21.57 11.17
CA SER A 395 4.79 20.91 12.47
C SER A 395 5.39 19.50 12.45
N GLY A 396 6.25 19.22 13.42
CA GLY A 396 6.82 17.88 13.64
C GLY A 396 5.92 16.93 14.46
N VAL A 397 4.63 17.25 14.65
CA VAL A 397 3.73 16.50 15.55
C VAL A 397 3.64 15.01 15.22
N ILE A 398 3.67 14.65 13.93
CA ILE A 398 3.58 13.24 13.50
C ILE A 398 4.78 12.45 14.03
N GLY A 399 5.99 12.97 13.82
CA GLY A 399 7.24 12.37 14.31
C GLY A 399 7.30 12.34 15.84
N LEU A 400 6.84 13.40 16.51
CA LEU A 400 6.74 13.45 17.97
C LEU A 400 5.82 12.34 18.51
N VAL A 401 4.62 12.19 17.93
CA VAL A 401 3.66 11.17 18.38
C VAL A 401 4.20 9.77 18.14
N ASN A 402 4.88 9.52 17.02
CA ASN A 402 5.54 8.23 16.77
C ASN A 402 6.53 7.85 17.89
N CYS A 403 7.31 8.82 18.40
CA CYS A 403 8.20 8.58 19.54
C CYS A 403 7.42 8.34 20.84
N LEU A 404 6.48 9.24 21.19
CA LEU A 404 5.72 9.17 22.44
C LEU A 404 4.88 7.90 22.56
N ARG A 405 4.44 7.32 21.44
CA ARG A 405 3.71 6.05 21.40
C ARG A 405 4.50 4.87 21.97
N LEU A 406 5.83 4.95 21.91
CA LEU A 406 6.74 3.93 22.46
C LEU A 406 7.04 4.15 23.95
N GLU A 407 6.57 5.25 24.54
CA GLU A 407 6.76 5.59 25.94
C GLU A 407 5.59 5.12 26.83
N PRO A 408 5.80 4.96 28.15
CA PRO A 408 4.72 4.66 29.09
C PRO A 408 3.58 5.68 29.00
N GLY A 409 2.33 5.20 28.93
CA GLY A 409 1.15 6.05 28.75
C GLY A 409 0.91 6.52 27.31
N GLY A 410 1.85 6.27 26.39
CA GLY A 410 1.77 6.67 24.98
C GLY A 410 0.56 6.10 24.23
N SER A 411 0.03 4.96 24.66
CA SER A 411 -1.16 4.33 24.07
C SER A 411 -2.41 5.23 24.08
N SER A 412 -2.45 6.23 24.98
CA SER A 412 -3.55 7.19 25.12
C SER A 412 -3.44 8.40 24.18
N ILE A 413 -2.30 8.58 23.51
CA ILE A 413 -2.04 9.73 22.65
C ILE A 413 -2.64 9.53 21.26
N ARG A 414 -3.23 10.59 20.72
CA ARG A 414 -3.82 10.72 19.38
C ARG A 414 -3.28 12.00 18.74
N CYS A 415 -3.15 12.01 17.43
CA CYS A 415 -2.63 13.12 16.64
C CYS A 415 -3.70 13.64 15.71
N VAL A 416 -3.87 14.96 15.67
CA VAL A 416 -4.59 15.68 14.62
C VAL A 416 -3.63 16.67 13.98
N PHE A 417 -3.46 16.56 12.67
CA PHE A 417 -2.66 17.50 11.89
C PHE A 417 -3.48 18.01 10.70
N ILE A 418 -3.74 19.31 10.67
CA ILE A 418 -4.52 19.97 9.61
C ILE A 418 -3.58 20.85 8.80
N SER A 419 -3.39 20.49 7.53
CA SER A 419 -2.51 21.20 6.61
C SER A 419 -3.03 22.62 6.30
N GLU A 420 -2.09 23.55 6.09
CA GLU A 420 -2.37 24.98 5.90
C GLU A 420 -3.23 25.30 4.66
N GLU A 421 -3.24 24.40 3.67
CA GLU A 421 -4.05 24.54 2.45
C GLU A 421 -5.57 24.64 2.71
N VAL A 422 -6.02 24.38 3.95
CA VAL A 422 -7.44 24.29 4.31
C VAL A 422 -7.84 25.31 5.38
N SER A 423 -7.68 26.60 5.08
CA SER A 423 -7.95 27.73 5.99
C SER A 423 -9.41 27.95 6.39
N THR A 424 -10.35 27.18 5.83
CA THR A 424 -11.81 27.33 6.05
C THR A 424 -12.41 26.35 7.06
N LEU A 425 -11.62 25.45 7.64
CA LEU A 425 -12.13 24.47 8.59
C LEU A 425 -12.41 25.08 9.97
N PRO A 426 -13.42 24.58 10.70
CA PRO A 426 -13.58 24.93 12.10
C PRO A 426 -12.33 24.49 12.88
N LYS A 427 -11.97 25.21 13.96
CA LYS A 427 -10.88 24.74 14.84
C LYS A 427 -11.25 23.40 15.45
N PHE A 428 -10.25 22.54 15.66
CA PHE A 428 -10.45 21.24 16.29
C PHE A 428 -11.13 21.38 17.66
N ASN A 429 -12.24 20.67 17.81
CA ASN A 429 -13.01 20.60 19.05
C ASN A 429 -13.78 19.27 19.07
N THR A 430 -13.78 18.60 20.22
CA THR A 430 -14.43 17.29 20.39
C THR A 430 -15.95 17.31 20.26
N GLN A 431 -16.56 18.49 20.32
CA GLN A 431 -18.01 18.69 20.23
C GLN A 431 -18.47 19.10 18.82
N THR A 432 -17.53 19.41 17.91
CA THR A 432 -17.86 19.83 16.55
C THR A 432 -18.16 18.61 15.68
N GLN A 433 -19.33 18.62 15.02
CA GLN A 433 -19.81 17.52 14.18
C GLN A 433 -18.80 17.07 13.11
N PHE A 434 -18.05 18.00 12.51
CA PHE A 434 -17.01 17.68 11.52
C PHE A 434 -15.96 16.68 12.02
N TYR A 435 -15.65 16.68 13.32
CA TYR A 435 -14.63 15.81 13.92
C TYR A 435 -15.22 14.56 14.58
N GLU A 436 -16.54 14.39 14.57
CA GLU A 436 -17.20 13.25 15.21
C GLU A 436 -16.70 11.90 14.65
N GLU A 437 -16.46 11.83 13.33
CA GLU A 437 -15.97 10.62 12.69
C GLU A 437 -14.58 10.22 13.21
N ILE A 438 -13.64 11.16 13.34
CA ILE A 438 -12.27 10.85 13.78
C ILE A 438 -12.22 10.48 15.27
N LEU A 439 -13.03 11.14 16.10
CA LEU A 439 -13.18 10.81 17.51
C LEU A 439 -13.76 9.40 17.68
N ALA A 440 -14.73 9.02 16.84
CA ALA A 440 -15.36 7.72 16.88
C ALA A 440 -14.47 6.60 16.30
N LYS A 441 -13.59 6.91 15.34
CA LYS A 441 -12.62 5.97 14.79
C LYS A 441 -11.46 5.67 15.74
N ASP A 442 -11.13 6.61 16.63
CA ASP A 442 -10.10 6.49 17.67
C ASP A 442 -8.69 6.15 17.12
N LEU A 443 -8.32 6.66 15.95
CA LEU A 443 -7.01 6.34 15.35
C LEU A 443 -5.88 7.18 15.94
N THR A 444 -4.69 6.58 16.08
CA THR A 444 -3.47 7.27 16.52
C THR A 444 -3.16 8.49 15.66
N MET A 445 -3.13 8.35 14.33
CA MET A 445 -2.87 9.44 13.40
C MET A 445 -4.16 9.89 12.74
N ASN A 446 -4.38 11.20 12.62
CA ASN A 446 -5.52 11.78 11.89
C ASN A 446 -5.03 13.03 11.17
N ILE A 447 -4.71 12.88 9.88
CA ILE A 447 -4.19 13.98 9.06
C ILE A 447 -5.28 14.42 8.09
N PHE A 448 -5.57 15.72 8.08
CA PHE A 448 -6.43 16.34 7.08
C PHE A 448 -5.57 17.03 6.02
N LYS A 449 -5.61 16.49 4.79
CA LYS A 449 -4.89 17.02 3.62
C LYS A 449 -5.73 16.78 2.37
N THR A 450 -5.67 17.73 1.42
CA THR A 450 -6.40 17.66 0.13
C THR A 450 -7.87 17.26 0.29
N ASN A 451 -8.57 17.91 1.23
CA ASN A 451 -10.00 17.67 1.54
C ASN A 451 -10.34 16.22 1.96
N SER A 452 -9.40 15.51 2.58
CA SER A 452 -9.60 14.13 3.01
C SER A 452 -8.87 13.84 4.33
N TRP A 453 -9.45 12.94 5.13
CA TRP A 453 -8.79 12.36 6.31
C TRP A 453 -7.94 11.16 5.91
N GLY A 454 -6.74 11.06 6.45
CA GLY A 454 -5.80 9.99 6.17
C GLY A 454 -4.62 9.97 7.14
N SER A 455 -3.58 9.26 6.73
CA SER A 455 -2.31 9.18 7.45
C SER A 455 -1.16 9.07 6.47
N TYR A 456 0.05 9.49 6.86
CA TYR A 456 1.24 9.22 6.06
C TYR A 456 1.68 7.76 6.20
N ARG A 457 2.07 7.12 5.11
CA ARG A 457 2.45 5.70 5.04
C ARG A 457 3.70 5.50 4.19
N HIS A 458 4.41 4.42 4.49
CA HIS A 458 5.59 3.99 3.77
C HIS A 458 5.21 2.94 2.72
N PHE A 459 5.73 3.09 1.51
CA PHE A 459 5.60 2.09 0.45
C PHE A 459 6.95 1.88 -0.21
N GLU A 460 7.19 0.69 -0.74
CA GLU A 460 8.39 0.39 -1.48
C GLU A 460 8.57 1.37 -2.65
N MET A 461 9.75 1.98 -2.71
CA MET A 461 10.09 2.87 -3.79
C MET A 461 10.32 2.02 -5.03
N SER A 462 9.55 2.25 -6.09
CA SER A 462 9.77 1.55 -7.34
C SER A 462 11.17 1.92 -7.87
N GLU A 463 12.12 0.98 -7.82
CA GLU A 463 13.48 1.13 -8.33
C GLU A 463 13.54 1.33 -9.86
N GLY A 464 12.39 1.38 -10.53
CA GLY A 464 12.32 1.75 -11.93
C GLY A 464 12.91 3.14 -12.10
N THR A 465 14.16 3.21 -12.57
CA THR A 465 14.66 4.35 -13.33
C THR A 465 13.66 4.58 -14.45
N GLN A 466 12.65 5.41 -14.20
CA GLN A 466 11.77 5.88 -15.24
C GLN A 466 12.70 6.52 -16.25
N SER A 467 12.81 5.92 -17.43
CA SER A 467 13.57 6.53 -18.51
C SER A 467 12.84 7.82 -18.85
N ILE A 468 13.43 8.95 -18.44
CA ILE A 468 12.89 10.27 -18.74
C ILE A 468 13.43 10.64 -20.11
N GLU A 469 12.54 11.11 -20.99
CA GLU A 469 12.96 11.70 -22.26
C GLU A 469 13.79 12.95 -21.97
N MET A 470 15.00 13.01 -22.53
CA MET A 470 15.95 14.09 -22.26
C MET A 470 16.83 14.37 -23.48
N GLU A 471 17.24 15.63 -23.62
CA GLU A 471 18.10 16.08 -24.71
C GLU A 471 19.60 15.93 -24.38
N HIS A 472 19.95 15.96 -23.09
CA HIS A 472 21.33 15.90 -22.62
C HIS A 472 21.56 14.64 -21.78
N ALA A 473 22.24 13.64 -22.35
CA ALA A 473 22.57 12.41 -21.66
C ALA A 473 23.99 11.95 -21.99
N TYR A 474 24.56 11.09 -21.14
CA TYR A 474 25.82 10.40 -21.40
C TYR A 474 25.71 8.93 -20.97
N LEU A 475 26.51 8.08 -21.60
CA LEU A 475 26.53 6.65 -21.32
C LEU A 475 27.58 6.35 -20.24
N ASN A 476 27.21 5.61 -19.19
CA ASN A 476 28.16 5.22 -18.15
C ASN A 476 27.76 3.90 -17.48
N LEU A 477 28.68 3.30 -16.74
CA LEU A 477 28.42 2.13 -15.90
C LEU A 477 28.02 2.54 -14.49
N LEU A 478 26.96 1.93 -13.98
CA LEU A 478 26.61 2.08 -12.55
C LEU A 478 27.54 1.25 -11.66
N THR A 479 28.01 0.10 -12.14
CA THR A 479 28.89 -0.81 -11.40
C THR A 479 30.11 -1.16 -12.27
N ARG A 480 31.28 -0.68 -11.85
CA ARG A 480 32.54 -0.97 -12.54
C ARG A 480 32.82 -2.47 -12.61
N GLY A 481 33.26 -2.94 -13.78
CA GLY A 481 33.49 -4.37 -14.04
C GLY A 481 32.24 -5.15 -14.44
N ASN A 482 31.04 -4.57 -14.29
CA ASN A 482 29.80 -5.18 -14.72
C ASN A 482 29.21 -4.43 -15.92
N LEU A 483 29.46 -4.93 -17.12
CA LEU A 483 28.92 -4.35 -18.36
C LEU A 483 27.39 -4.37 -18.44
N SER A 484 26.70 -5.22 -17.67
CA SER A 484 25.23 -5.21 -17.61
C SER A 484 24.68 -3.97 -16.91
N SER A 485 25.53 -3.18 -16.25
CA SER A 485 25.17 -1.93 -15.58
C SER A 485 25.35 -0.69 -16.47
N LEU A 486 25.64 -0.88 -17.75
CA LEU A 486 25.80 0.20 -18.73
C LEU A 486 24.45 0.81 -19.05
N THR A 487 24.26 2.08 -18.69
CA THR A 487 23.00 2.79 -18.88
C THR A 487 23.21 4.24 -19.26
N TRP A 488 22.18 4.85 -19.84
CA TRP A 488 22.13 6.29 -20.06
C TRP A 488 21.87 7.01 -18.75
N ILE A 489 22.65 8.06 -18.49
CA ILE A 489 22.56 8.92 -17.32
C ILE A 489 22.32 10.35 -17.79
N ASP A 490 21.43 11.03 -17.09
CA ASP A 490 21.13 12.45 -17.27
C ASP A 490 22.38 13.31 -17.09
N SER A 491 22.65 14.16 -18.08
CA SER A 491 23.86 14.99 -18.11
C SER A 491 23.62 16.32 -17.40
N PRO A 492 24.53 16.76 -16.50
CA PRO A 492 24.48 18.09 -15.88
C PRO A 492 24.49 19.25 -16.90
N LEU A 493 24.86 18.99 -18.16
CA LEU A 493 24.88 19.96 -19.24
C LEU A 493 23.52 20.65 -19.48
N LYS A 494 22.41 20.02 -19.09
CA LYS A 494 21.08 20.65 -19.16
C LYS A 494 20.93 21.91 -18.32
N TYR A 495 21.81 22.13 -17.32
CA TYR A 495 21.80 23.32 -16.47
C TYR A 495 22.80 24.40 -16.92
N VAL A 496 23.57 24.15 -18.00
CA VAL A 496 24.61 25.07 -18.45
C VAL A 496 23.98 26.23 -19.20
N THR A 497 24.15 27.45 -18.67
CA THR A 497 23.87 28.70 -19.39
C THR A 497 25.06 29.06 -20.25
N GLN A 498 24.84 29.29 -21.55
CA GLN A 498 25.90 29.68 -22.50
C GLN A 498 26.56 30.99 -22.05
N SER A 499 27.85 30.92 -21.72
CA SER A 499 28.72 32.10 -21.51
C SER A 499 29.51 32.40 -22.79
N SER A 500 30.11 33.59 -22.88
CA SER A 500 30.93 33.99 -24.05
C SER A 500 32.11 33.04 -24.34
N ASP A 501 32.53 32.28 -23.33
CA ASP A 501 33.77 31.49 -23.35
C ASP A 501 33.51 29.98 -23.46
N THR A 502 32.24 29.55 -23.56
CA THR A 502 31.85 28.12 -23.59
C THR A 502 30.92 27.82 -24.75
N LEU A 503 31.28 26.84 -25.59
CA LEU A 503 30.46 26.35 -26.70
C LEU A 503 29.82 25.00 -26.33
N LEU A 504 28.50 24.90 -26.47
CA LEU A 504 27.78 23.62 -26.34
C LEU A 504 27.77 22.90 -27.70
N CYS A 505 28.23 21.64 -27.73
CA CYS A 505 28.31 20.85 -28.96
C CYS A 505 27.31 19.69 -28.93
N HIS A 506 26.58 19.49 -30.04
CA HIS A 506 25.73 18.33 -30.24
C HIS A 506 26.56 17.17 -30.81
N VAL A 507 26.63 16.07 -30.05
CA VAL A 507 27.41 14.88 -30.43
C VAL A 507 26.50 13.91 -31.19
N TYR A 508 26.75 13.76 -32.50
CA TYR A 508 26.03 12.78 -33.33
C TYR A 508 26.60 11.37 -33.21
N TYR A 509 27.92 11.27 -33.03
CA TYR A 509 28.64 9.99 -32.91
C TYR A 509 29.74 10.11 -31.86
N ALA A 510 29.81 9.12 -30.97
CA ALA A 510 30.86 8.98 -29.96
C ALA A 510 31.48 7.57 -30.07
N PRO A 511 32.65 7.41 -30.69
CA PRO A 511 33.29 6.11 -30.84
C PRO A 511 33.89 5.64 -29.52
N LEU A 512 33.71 4.35 -29.20
CA LEU A 512 34.39 3.72 -28.08
C LEU A 512 35.82 3.32 -28.47
N ASN A 513 36.76 3.53 -27.57
CA ASN A 513 38.13 3.08 -27.73
C ASN A 513 38.47 1.95 -26.73
N PHE A 514 39.65 1.34 -26.89
CA PHE A 514 40.06 0.21 -26.05
C PHE A 514 40.24 0.59 -24.57
N LYS A 515 40.63 1.84 -24.28
CA LYS A 515 40.74 2.35 -22.90
C LYS A 515 39.36 2.38 -22.23
N ASP A 516 38.30 2.78 -22.95
CA ASP A 516 36.93 2.78 -22.43
C ASP A 516 36.50 1.36 -22.04
N VAL A 517 36.80 0.37 -22.90
CA VAL A 517 36.52 -1.06 -22.62
C VAL A 517 37.30 -1.56 -21.42
N MET A 518 38.58 -1.22 -21.30
CA MET A 518 39.42 -1.63 -20.17
C MET A 518 39.00 -0.98 -18.85
N LEU A 519 38.55 0.29 -18.87
CA LEU A 519 37.96 0.96 -17.71
C LEU A 519 36.63 0.31 -17.32
N ALA A 520 35.79 0.05 -18.32
CA ALA A 520 34.47 -0.54 -18.15
C ALA A 520 34.51 -1.94 -17.53
N THR A 521 35.43 -2.77 -18.01
CA THR A 521 35.68 -4.14 -17.52
C THR A 521 36.50 -4.18 -16.22
N GLY A 522 36.92 -3.02 -15.70
CA GLY A 522 37.69 -2.92 -14.45
C GLY A 522 39.16 -3.34 -14.57
N LYS A 523 39.66 -3.64 -15.77
CA LYS A 523 41.05 -4.05 -16.03
C LYS A 523 42.07 -2.90 -15.91
N LEU A 524 41.62 -1.65 -16.09
CA LEU A 524 42.39 -0.44 -15.78
C LEU A 524 41.81 0.23 -14.54
N SER A 525 42.66 0.62 -13.58
CA SER A 525 42.30 1.56 -12.51
C SER A 525 42.00 2.94 -13.10
N GLN A 526 41.01 3.65 -12.54
CA GLN A 526 40.88 5.08 -12.81
C GLN A 526 42.11 5.74 -12.20
N SER A 527 43.06 6.16 -13.04
CA SER A 527 44.10 7.09 -12.62
C SER A 527 43.44 8.45 -12.33
N GLU A 528 43.75 9.00 -11.15
CA GLU A 528 43.30 10.32 -10.66
C GLU A 528 43.45 11.47 -11.67
#